data_AF-A0A6N6VQ61-F1
#
_entry.id   AF-A0A6N6VQ61-F1
#
_cell.length_a   1.000
_cell.length_b   1.000
_cell.length_c   1.000
_cell.angle_alpha   90.00
_cell.angle_beta   90.00
_cell.angle_gamma   90.00
#
_symmetry.space_group_name_H-M   'P 1'
#
loop_
_entity.id
_entity.type
_entity.pdbx_description
1 polymer ?
#
loop_
_entity_poly.entity_id
_entity_poly.type
_entity_poly.pdbx_seq_one_letter_code
_entity_poly.pdbx_strand_id
1 'polypeptide(L)'
;MVQRNQANPLKVDVSYELYKELAGEICSPLDDADLNIDLRYELYTSKLIYLYNIQEQCFKCINTEVTENSYTPEDLVVIQNAIEVTKEFIRQTIREALLKGLTIAEKKALDASRNQYNT
;
A
#
# COMPACT_ATOMS: atom_id res chain seq x y z
N MET A 1 8.88 -34.44 -28.87
CA MET A 1 8.72 -33.99 -27.48
C MET A 1 8.46 -32.50 -27.51
N VAL A 2 7.24 -32.07 -27.19
CA VAL A 2 6.83 -30.66 -27.27
C VAL A 2 7.31 -29.95 -26.00
N GLN A 3 8.26 -29.02 -26.15
CA GLN A 3 8.66 -28.13 -25.07
C GLN A 3 7.46 -27.25 -24.71
N ARG A 4 6.89 -27.48 -23.52
CA ARG A 4 5.91 -26.56 -22.94
C ARG A 4 6.66 -25.30 -22.54
N ASN A 5 6.59 -24.27 -23.37
CA ASN A 5 6.81 -22.89 -22.93
C ASN A 5 5.77 -22.61 -21.83
N GLN A 6 6.18 -22.75 -20.57
CA GLN A 6 5.43 -22.21 -19.46
C GLN A 6 5.50 -20.69 -19.60
N ALA A 7 4.39 -20.10 -20.02
CA ALA A 7 4.19 -18.66 -19.94
C ALA A 7 4.40 -18.27 -18.47
N ASN A 8 5.51 -17.59 -18.17
CA ASN A 8 5.73 -16.96 -16.89
C ASN A 8 4.61 -15.92 -16.73
N PRO A 9 3.65 -16.08 -15.80
CA PRO A 9 2.80 -14.95 -15.44
C PRO A 9 3.76 -13.86 -14.98
N LEU A 10 3.61 -12.64 -15.51
CA LEU A 10 4.45 -11.46 -15.24
C LEU A 10 4.83 -11.38 -13.76
N LYS A 11 5.90 -12.06 -13.39
CA LYS A 11 6.46 -12.08 -12.06
C LYS A 11 7.26 -10.81 -12.06
N VAL A 12 6.75 -9.79 -11.37
CA VAL A 12 7.53 -8.60 -11.07
C VAL A 12 8.69 -9.08 -10.22
N ASP A 13 9.81 -9.44 -10.85
CA ASP A 13 11.01 -9.92 -10.18
C ASP A 13 11.72 -8.68 -9.63
N VAL A 14 11.51 -8.38 -8.35
CA VAL A 14 12.17 -7.24 -7.71
C VAL A 14 13.53 -7.75 -7.29
N SER A 15 14.52 -7.50 -8.15
CA SER A 15 15.90 -7.86 -7.83
C SER A 15 16.30 -7.26 -6.48
N TYR A 16 17.12 -7.98 -5.72
CA TYR A 16 17.59 -7.49 -4.42
C TYR A 16 18.33 -6.14 -4.55
N GLU A 17 19.06 -5.92 -5.63
CA GLU A 17 19.69 -4.62 -5.93
C GLU A 17 18.68 -3.49 -6.09
N LEU A 18 17.58 -3.73 -6.81
CA LEU A 18 16.51 -2.74 -6.96
C LEU A 18 15.84 -2.45 -5.61
N TYR A 19 15.60 -3.49 -4.80
CA TYR A 19 15.11 -3.31 -3.44
C TYR A 19 16.08 -2.45 -2.63
N LYS A 20 17.38 -2.75 -2.65
CA LYS A 20 18.39 -2.04 -1.86
C LYS A 20 18.49 -0.56 -2.24
N GLU A 21 18.41 -0.25 -3.53
CA GLU A 21 18.40 1.13 -4.03
C GLU A 21 17.17 1.91 -3.57
N LEU A 22 16.00 1.26 -3.56
CA LEU A 22 14.72 1.92 -3.32
C LEU A 22 14.15 1.70 -1.91
N ALA A 23 14.78 0.87 -1.06
CA ALA A 23 14.22 0.42 0.21
C ALA A 23 13.86 1.60 1.13
N GLY A 24 14.70 2.63 1.14
CA GLY A 24 14.45 3.84 1.93
C GLY A 24 13.16 4.55 1.53
N GLU A 25 12.89 4.70 0.23
CA GLU A 25 11.68 5.36 -0.27
C GLU A 25 10.45 4.45 -0.18
N ILE A 26 10.61 3.17 -0.55
CA ILE A 26 9.52 2.20 -0.60
C ILE A 26 9.03 1.84 0.80
N CYS A 27 9.92 1.77 1.79
CA CYS A 27 9.52 1.45 3.17
C CYS A 27 9.06 2.68 3.97
N SER A 28 9.37 3.90 3.52
CA SER A 28 8.92 5.13 4.19
C SER A 28 7.47 5.49 3.83
N PRO A 29 6.73 6.19 4.70
CA PRO A 29 5.43 6.77 4.34
C PRO A 29 5.52 7.66 3.09
N LEU A 30 4.39 7.81 2.37
CA LEU A 30 4.33 8.74 1.24
C LEU A 30 4.35 10.18 1.78
N ASP A 31 4.96 11.11 1.03
CA ASP A 31 4.70 12.53 1.23
C ASP A 31 3.31 12.85 0.66
N ASP A 32 2.31 12.86 1.54
CA ASP A 32 0.89 12.89 1.17
C ASP A 32 0.16 14.18 1.55
N ALA A 33 0.90 15.22 1.95
CA ALA A 33 0.34 16.48 2.47
C ALA A 33 -0.64 17.15 1.49
N ASP A 34 -0.37 17.06 0.18
CA ASP A 34 -1.16 17.69 -0.88
C ASP A 34 -2.05 16.70 -1.66
N LEU A 35 -2.14 15.43 -1.22
CA LEU A 35 -2.93 14.42 -1.92
C LEU A 35 -4.40 14.50 -1.52
N ASN A 36 -5.29 14.41 -2.52
CA ASN A 36 -6.71 14.19 -2.25
C ASN A 36 -6.94 12.77 -1.71
N ILE A 37 -8.08 12.54 -1.06
CA ILE A 37 -8.40 11.28 -0.37
C ILE A 37 -8.36 10.08 -1.31
N ASP A 38 -8.92 10.21 -2.52
CA ASP A 38 -9.04 9.11 -3.46
C ASP A 38 -7.66 8.68 -3.96
N LEU A 39 -6.83 9.66 -4.35
CA LEU A 39 -5.46 9.42 -4.80
C LEU A 39 -4.58 8.87 -3.68
N ARG A 40 -4.69 9.41 -2.46
CA ARG A 40 -3.95 8.91 -1.29
C ARG A 40 -4.30 7.45 -1.02
N TYR A 41 -5.59 7.09 -1.09
CA TYR A 41 -6.05 5.71 -0.93
C TYR A 41 -5.47 4.79 -2.02
N GLU A 42 -5.53 5.21 -3.29
CA GLU A 42 -5.01 4.43 -4.42
C GLU A 42 -3.51 4.18 -4.31
N LEU A 43 -2.74 5.22 -3.95
CA LEU A 43 -1.28 5.13 -3.81
C LEU A 43 -0.86 4.24 -2.64
N TYR A 44 -1.47 4.40 -1.45
CA TYR A 44 -1.15 3.51 -0.33
C TYR A 44 -1.59 2.07 -0.59
N THR A 45 -2.71 1.84 -1.29
CA THR A 45 -3.15 0.49 -1.66
C THR A 45 -2.18 -0.16 -2.66
N SER A 46 -1.73 0.61 -3.65
CA SER A 46 -0.73 0.16 -4.64
C SER A 46 0.61 -0.15 -3.97
N LYS A 47 1.05 0.72 -3.06
CA LYS A 47 2.26 0.51 -2.23
C LYS A 47 2.14 -0.76 -1.39
N LEU A 48 0.99 -1.02 -0.77
CA LEU A 48 0.77 -2.22 0.03
C LEU A 48 0.92 -3.51 -0.78
N ILE A 49 0.37 -3.54 -2.00
CA ILE A 49 0.51 -4.69 -2.91
C ILE A 49 1.99 -4.90 -3.27
N TYR A 50 2.70 -3.81 -3.56
CA TYR A 50 4.12 -3.88 -3.88
C TYR A 50 4.95 -4.41 -2.71
N LEU A 51 4.69 -3.93 -1.48
CA LEU A 51 5.35 -4.41 -0.26
C LEU A 51 5.09 -5.91 -0.01
N TYR A 52 3.88 -6.42 -0.26
CA TYR A 52 3.61 -7.85 -0.17
C TYR A 52 4.40 -8.68 -1.20
N ASN A 53 4.58 -8.16 -2.41
CA ASN A 53 5.40 -8.84 -3.41
C ASN A 53 6.88 -8.91 -2.98
N ILE A 54 7.43 -7.83 -2.43
CA ILE A 54 8.79 -7.84 -1.88
C ILE A 54 8.87 -8.80 -0.69
N GLN A 55 7.89 -8.79 0.20
CA GLN A 55 7.85 -9.69 1.36
C GLN A 55 7.89 -11.16 0.91
N GLU A 56 7.12 -11.54 -0.10
CA GLU A 56 7.11 -12.91 -0.63
C GLU A 56 8.48 -13.29 -1.21
N GLN A 57 9.11 -12.39 -1.94
CA GLN A 57 10.45 -12.62 -2.52
C GLN A 57 11.51 -12.73 -1.44
N CYS A 58 11.51 -11.79 -0.50
CA CYS A 58 12.37 -11.78 0.68
C CYS A 58 12.25 -13.09 1.46
N PHE A 59 11.02 -13.53 1.76
CA PHE A 59 10.77 -14.79 2.43
C PHE A 59 11.30 -16.00 1.65
N LYS A 60 11.09 -16.05 0.32
CA LYS A 60 11.63 -17.14 -0.51
C LYS A 60 13.15 -17.16 -0.49
N CYS A 61 13.79 -16.00 -0.66
CA CYS A 61 15.23 -15.83 -0.68
C CYS A 61 15.89 -16.29 0.64
N ILE A 62 15.36 -15.86 1.79
CA ILE A 62 15.89 -16.24 3.11
C ILE A 62 15.81 -17.76 3.34
N ASN A 63 14.80 -18.41 2.76
CA ASN A 63 14.60 -19.86 2.89
C ASN A 63 15.27 -20.68 1.77
N THR A 64 16.01 -20.04 0.86
CA THR A 64 16.86 -20.71 -0.12
C THR A 64 18.32 -20.51 0.24
N GLU A 65 19.18 -21.53 0.07
CA GLU A 65 20.60 -21.49 0.47
C GLU A 65 21.49 -20.51 -0.35
N VAL A 66 20.89 -19.49 -0.97
CA VAL A 66 21.58 -18.46 -1.77
C VAL A 66 21.99 -17.32 -0.85
N THR A 67 23.30 -17.19 -0.62
CA THR A 67 23.87 -16.38 0.47
C THR A 67 24.54 -15.08 0.04
N GLU A 68 24.90 -14.90 -1.24
CA GLU A 68 25.55 -13.68 -1.73
C GLU A 68 24.53 -12.71 -2.36
N ASN A 69 24.57 -11.44 -1.93
CA ASN A 69 23.74 -10.33 -2.44
C ASN A 69 22.23 -10.66 -2.51
N SER A 70 21.69 -11.12 -1.38
CA SER A 70 20.30 -11.58 -1.25
C SER A 70 19.63 -10.92 -0.04
N TYR A 71 18.30 -11.02 0.01
CA TYR A 71 17.49 -10.55 1.13
C TYR A 71 17.92 -11.17 2.46
N THR A 72 17.94 -10.34 3.51
CA THR A 72 18.28 -10.74 4.88
C THR A 72 17.05 -10.84 5.77
N PRO A 73 17.10 -11.57 6.89
CA PRO A 73 16.04 -11.55 7.90
C PRO A 73 15.71 -10.13 8.40
N GLU A 74 16.70 -9.24 8.48
CA GLU A 74 16.52 -7.85 8.85
C GLU A 74 15.67 -7.10 7.81
N ASP A 75 15.92 -7.33 6.51
CA ASP A 75 15.10 -6.75 5.42
C ASP A 75 13.63 -7.18 5.57
N LEU A 76 13.38 -8.44 5.93
CA LEU A 76 12.02 -8.96 6.14
C LEU A 76 11.29 -8.19 7.25
N VAL A 77 11.98 -7.91 8.36
CA VAL A 77 11.42 -7.13 9.47
C VAL A 77 11.11 -5.70 9.03
N VAL A 78 11.99 -5.06 8.27
CA VAL A 78 11.76 -3.71 7.72
C VAL A 78 10.53 -3.69 6.81
N ILE A 79 10.42 -4.64 5.89
CA ILE A 79 9.28 -4.77 4.98
C ILE A 79 7.98 -5.00 5.75
N GLN A 80 7.99 -5.86 6.77
CA GLN A 80 6.83 -6.12 7.63
C GLN A 80 6.37 -4.86 8.38
N ASN A 81 7.31 -4.08 8.92
CA ASN A 81 6.99 -2.82 9.56
C ASN A 81 6.38 -1.82 8.58
N ALA A 82 6.95 -1.70 7.37
CA ALA A 82 6.41 -0.85 6.32
C ALA A 82 4.98 -1.24 5.91
N ILE A 83 4.68 -2.54 5.86
CA ILE A 83 3.32 -3.06 5.61
C ILE A 83 2.35 -2.60 6.68
N GLU A 84 2.69 -2.74 7.96
CA GLU A 84 1.80 -2.34 9.07
C GLU A 84 1.57 -0.82 9.11
N VAL A 85 2.62 -0.03 8.88
CA VAL A 85 2.51 1.42 8.75
C VAL A 85 1.61 1.79 7.56
N THR A 86 1.81 1.18 6.39
CA THR A 86 1.00 1.42 5.20
C THR A 86 -0.49 1.09 5.44
N LYS A 87 -0.78 -0.02 6.13
CA LYS A 87 -2.16 -0.36 6.52
C LYS A 87 -2.79 0.71 7.42
N GLU A 88 -2.02 1.28 8.34
CA GLU A 88 -2.54 2.34 9.20
C GLU A 88 -2.87 3.61 8.41
N PHE A 89 -2.03 4.03 7.45
CA PHE A 89 -2.33 5.16 6.58
C PHE A 89 -3.58 4.93 5.71
N ILE A 90 -3.81 3.70 5.24
CA ILE A 90 -5.06 3.34 4.54
C ILE A 90 -6.25 3.50 5.49
N ARG A 91 -6.16 2.99 6.73
CA ARG A 91 -7.22 3.13 7.74
C ARG A 91 -7.51 4.60 8.06
N GLN A 92 -6.48 5.43 8.21
CA GLN A 92 -6.63 6.87 8.43
C GLN A 92 -7.31 7.54 7.25
N THR A 93 -6.91 7.21 6.03
CA THR A 93 -7.51 7.75 4.80
C THR A 93 -9.01 7.43 4.72
N ILE A 94 -9.40 6.18 5.00
CA ILE A 94 -10.80 5.76 5.05
C ILE A 94 -11.56 6.52 6.14
N ARG A 95 -10.97 6.66 7.34
CA ARG A 95 -11.59 7.38 8.46
C ARG A 95 -11.87 8.83 8.10
N GLU A 96 -10.91 9.52 7.48
CA GLU A 96 -11.10 10.90 7.00
C GLU A 96 -12.19 11.00 5.93
N ALA A 97 -12.25 10.05 5.00
CA ALA A 97 -13.28 10.00 3.97
C ALA A 97 -14.69 9.88 4.59
N LEU A 98 -14.85 8.98 5.56
CA LEU A 98 -16.10 8.77 6.27
C LEU A 98 -16.53 10.00 7.07
N LEU A 99 -15.58 10.66 7.76
CA LEU A 99 -15.85 11.88 8.51
C LEU A 99 -16.32 13.01 7.58
N LYS A 100 -15.64 13.23 6.45
CA LYS A 100 -16.08 14.24 5.46
C LYS A 100 -17.47 13.92 4.91
N GLY A 101 -17.73 12.65 4.60
CA GLY A 101 -19.04 12.19 4.13
C GLY A 101 -20.15 12.44 5.16
N LEU A 102 -19.89 12.12 6.43
CA LEU A 102 -20.83 12.34 7.53
C LEU A 102 -21.16 13.83 7.70
N THR A 103 -20.14 14.71 7.75
CA THR A 103 -20.34 16.15 7.88
C THR A 103 -21.18 16.73 6.74
N ILE A 104 -20.97 16.26 5.50
CA ILE A 104 -21.78 16.68 4.35
C ILE A 104 -23.24 16.22 4.51
N ALA A 105 -23.45 14.99 4.96
CA ALA A 105 -24.80 14.44 5.16
C ALA A 105 -25.56 15.20 6.27
N GLU A 106 -24.90 15.47 7.40
CA GLU A 106 -25.47 16.23 8.51
C GLU A 106 -25.88 17.65 8.08
N LYS A 107 -25.02 18.33 7.31
CA LYS A 107 -25.32 19.66 6.77
C LYS A 107 -26.55 19.63 5.86
N LYS A 108 -26.62 18.66 4.94
CA LYS A 108 -27.78 18.50 4.04
C LYS A 108 -29.07 18.22 4.81
N ALA A 109 -29.01 17.38 5.86
CA ALA A 109 -30.16 17.09 6.70
C ALA A 109 -30.67 18.35 7.43
N LEU A 110 -29.75 19.14 8.00
CA LEU A 110 -30.08 20.40 8.66
C LEU A 110 -30.73 21.41 7.71
N ASP A 111 -30.17 21.58 6.51
CA ASP A 111 -30.70 22.51 5.50
C ASP A 111 -32.09 22.06 5.00
N ALA A 112 -32.31 20.75 4.83
CA ALA A 112 -33.61 20.20 4.48
C ALA A 112 -34.66 20.44 5.57
N SER A 113 -34.30 20.25 6.85
CA SER A 113 -35.19 20.55 7.97
C SER A 113 -35.55 22.04 8.01
N ARG A 114 -34.61 22.96 7.79
CA ARG A 114 -34.89 24.41 7.78
C ARG A 114 -35.86 24.83 6.68
N ASN A 115 -35.75 24.24 5.49
CA ASN A 115 -36.63 24.56 4.38
C ASN A 115 -38.08 24.09 4.60
N GLN A 116 -38.29 23.02 5.37
CA GLN A 116 -39.64 22.53 5.72
C GLN A 116 -40.41 23.46 6.65
N TYR A 117 -39.75 24.34 7.41
CA TYR A 117 -40.39 25.30 8.31
C TYR A 117 -40.58 26.70 7.68
N ASN A 118 -40.09 26.92 6.46
CA ASN A 118 -40.14 28.21 5.76
C ASN A 118 -41.08 28.22 4.53
N THR A 119 -41.87 27.16 4.34
CA THR A 119 -42.95 27.02 3.33
C THR A 119 -44.26 26.74 4.02
#